data_AF-A0A7X8EWD4-F1
#
_entry.id   AF-A0A7X8EWD4-F1
#
_cell.length_a   1.000
_cell.length_b   1.000
_cell.length_c   1.000
_cell.angle_alpha   90.00
_cell.angle_beta   90.00
_cell.angle_gamma   90.00
#
_symmetry.space_group_name_H-M   'P 1'
#
loop_
_entity.id
_entity.type
_entity.pdbx_description
1 polymer ?
#
loop_
_entity_poly.entity_id
_entity_poly.type
_entity_poly.pdbx_seq_one_letter_code
_entity_poly.pdbx_strand_id
1 'polypeptide(L)' 'MSNKMVLSEMQHTQSKGLECLGCGCYQFYTAWTRHYKNRTVRSKVCRHCGRKHQTVERVVK' A
#
# COMPACT_ATOMS: atom_id res chain seq x y z
N MET A 1 22.33 -4.18 31.95
CA MET A 1 22.01 -4.57 30.57
C MET A 1 20.50 -4.40 30.36
N SER A 2 20.04 -3.18 30.04
CA SER A 2 18.63 -2.95 29.75
C SER A 2 18.47 -2.82 28.25
N ASN A 3 18.12 -3.93 27.59
CA ASN A 3 17.58 -3.89 26.23
C ASN A 3 16.18 -3.24 26.30
N LYS A 4 16.16 -1.92 26.21
CA LYS A 4 14.93 -1.18 25.88
C LYS A 4 14.66 -1.45 24.40
N MET A 5 13.98 -2.55 24.10
CA MET A 5 13.36 -2.75 22.79
C MET A 5 12.38 -1.60 22.59
N VAL A 6 12.66 -0.79 21.57
CA VAL A 6 11.96 0.46 21.30
C VAL A 6 10.58 0.07 20.79
N LEU A 7 9.51 0.63 21.38
CA LEU A 7 8.13 0.46 20.91
C LEU A 7 7.93 0.76 19.40
N SER A 8 8.89 1.44 18.77
CA SER A 8 8.94 1.68 17.33
C SER A 8 9.07 0.41 16.49
N GLU A 9 9.70 -0.65 17.02
CA GLU A 9 9.84 -1.93 16.31
C GLU A 9 8.54 -2.74 16.34
N MET A 10 7.76 -2.64 17.44
CA MET A 10 6.47 -3.32 17.57
C MET A 10 5.35 -2.71 16.71
N GLN A 11 5.47 -1.44 16.32
CA GLN A 11 4.50 -0.77 15.45
C GLN A 11 4.54 -1.20 13.97
N HIS A 12 5.51 -2.04 13.57
CA HIS A 12 5.54 -2.63 12.22
C HIS A 12 4.49 -3.74 12.00
N THR A 13 3.76 -4.15 13.05
CA THR A 13 2.82 -5.29 13.01
C THR A 13 1.41 -4.94 12.55
N GLN A 14 1.11 -3.66 12.34
CA GLN A 14 -0.07 -3.24 11.57
C GLN A 14 0.43 -2.78 10.20
N SER A 15 0.55 -3.72 9.25
CA SER A 15 0.92 -3.45 7.86
C SER A 15 -0.12 -2.54 7.20
N LYS A 16 -0.03 -1.23 7.46
CA LYS A 16 -0.89 -0.21 6.86
C LYS A 16 -0.51 -0.08 5.38
N GLY A 17 -1.14 -0.87 4.54
CA GLY A 17 -0.94 -0.77 3.09
C GLY A 17 -1.48 -1.94 2.31
N LEU A 18 -1.45 -1.79 0.99
CA LEU A 18 -1.67 -2.88 0.06
C LEU A 18 -0.40 -3.76 0.05
N GLU A 19 -0.54 -5.08 0.13
CA GLU A 19 0.57 -6.00 -0.09
C GLU A 19 0.70 -6.34 -1.58
N CYS A 20 1.93 -6.42 -2.10
CA CYS A 20 2.17 -6.83 -3.48
C CYS A 20 2.00 -8.35 -3.64
N LEU A 21 0.97 -8.76 -4.38
CA LEU A 21 0.74 -10.16 -4.78
C LEU A 21 1.88 -10.83 -5.58
N GLY A 22 2.91 -10.08 -5.98
CA GLY A 22 4.08 -10.63 -6.69
C GLY A 22 5.26 -10.95 -5.79
N CYS A 23 5.53 -10.11 -4.79
CA CYS A 23 6.76 -10.21 -3.98
C CYS A 23 6.55 -9.96 -2.49
N GLY A 24 5.31 -9.75 -2.03
CA GLY A 24 4.98 -9.50 -0.62
C GLY A 24 5.39 -8.13 -0.08
N CYS A 25 6.03 -7.29 -0.88
CA CYS A 25 6.44 -5.95 -0.41
C CYS A 25 5.25 -4.97 -0.36
N TYR A 26 5.42 -3.89 0.41
CA TYR A 26 4.42 -2.83 0.60
C TYR A 26 4.79 -1.51 -0.11
N GLN A 27 5.83 -1.54 -0.96
CA GLN A 27 6.37 -0.34 -1.61
C GLN A 27 5.83 -0.17 -3.03
N PHE A 28 5.09 0.91 -3.25
CA PHE A 28 4.49 1.24 -4.55
C PHE A 28 4.79 2.69 -4.95
N TYR A 29 4.66 2.98 -6.24
CA TYR A 29 4.44 4.33 -6.74
C TYR A 29 3.15 4.38 -7.55
N THR A 30 2.48 5.53 -7.56
CA THR A 30 1.26 5.71 -8.37
C THR A 30 1.67 6.02 -9.80
N ALA A 31 1.29 5.17 -10.75
CA ALA A 31 1.54 5.40 -12.17
C ALA A 31 0.53 6.38 -12.77
N TRP A 32 -0.74 6.26 -12.39
CA TRP A 32 -1.78 7.20 -12.79
C TRP A 32 -3.00 7.11 -11.87
N THR A 33 -3.76 8.20 -11.86
CA THR A 33 -5.05 8.30 -11.18
C THR A 33 -6.12 8.68 -12.19
N ARG A 34 -7.25 8.00 -12.16
CA ARG A 34 -8.44 8.34 -12.95
C ARG A 34 -9.62 8.57 -12.02
N HIS A 35 -10.25 9.72 -12.19
CA HIS A 35 -11.47 10.09 -11.48
C HIS A 35 -12.69 9.74 -12.33
N TYR A 36 -13.69 9.13 -11.68
CA TYR A 36 -15.01 8.86 -12.25
C TYR A 36 -16.06 9.47 -11.33
N LYS A 37 -17.29 9.62 -11.84
CA LYS A 37 -18.41 10.23 -11.09
C LYS A 37 -18.65 9.63 -9.71
N ASN A 38 -18.44 8.32 -9.53
CA ASN A 38 -18.73 7.60 -8.29
C ASN A 38 -17.52 6.86 -7.68
N ARG A 39 -16.34 6.99 -8.29
CA ARG A 39 -15.15 6.27 -7.84
C ARG A 39 -13.85 6.94 -8.29
N THR A 40 -12.80 6.75 -7.52
CA THR A 40 -11.42 7.06 -7.93
C THR A 40 -10.68 5.75 -8.15
N VAL A 41 -10.03 5.61 -9.29
CA VAL A 41 -9.22 4.44 -9.65
C VAL A 41 -7.76 4.87 -9.71
N ARG A 42 -6.89 4.20 -8.95
CA ARG A 42 -5.45 4.45 -8.96
C ARG A 42 -4.73 3.20 -9.44
N SER A 43 -3.80 3.38 -10.38
CA SER A 43 -2.85 2.35 -10.77
C SER A 43 -1.57 2.53 -9.96
N LYS A 44 -1.19 1.48 -9.23
CA LYS A 44 0.01 1.42 -8.40
C LYS A 44 0.95 0.40 -8.99
N VAL A 45 2.24 0.73 -9.04
CA VAL A 45 3.27 -0.18 -9.52
C VAL A 45 4.21 -0.49 -8.38
N CYS A 46 4.45 -1.78 -8.15
CA CYS A 46 5.39 -2.25 -7.14
C CYS A 46 6.81 -1.78 -7.50
N ARG A 47 7.50 -1.15 -6.56
CA ARG A 47 8.89 -0.69 -6.77
C ARG A 47 9.90 -1.83 -6.87
N HIS A 48 9.59 -2.98 -6.28
CA HIS A 48 10.50 -4.12 -6.22
C HIS A 48 10.39 -5.05 -7.42
N CYS A 49 9.17 -5.48 -7.77
CA CYS A 49 8.95 -6.45 -8.87
C CYS A 49 8.27 -5.84 -10.12
N GLY A 50 7.91 -4.55 -10.10
CA GLY A 50 7.23 -3.90 -11.24
C GLY A 50 5.78 -4.32 -11.48
N ARG A 51 5.22 -5.21 -10.64
CA ARG A 51 3.83 -5.67 -10.79
C ARG A 51 2.84 -4.52 -10.61
N LYS A 52 1.83 -4.46 -11.48
CA LYS A 52 0.78 -3.44 -11.48
C LYS A 52 -0.40 -3.89 -10.61
N HIS A 53 -0.92 -2.96 -9.85
CA HIS A 53 -2.07 -3.12 -8.96
C HIS A 53 -3.05 -1.97 -9.22
N GLN A 54 -4.35 -2.25 -9.08
CA GLN A 54 -5.39 -1.25 -9.24
C GLN A 54 -6.20 -1.15 -7.95
N THR A 55 -6.28 0.04 -7.38
CA THR A 55 -7.11 0.32 -6.21
C THR A 55 -8.30 1.17 -6.62
N VAL A 56 -9.48 0.84 -6.10
CA VAL A 56 -10.72 1.56 -6.37
C VAL A 56 -11.30 2.08 -5.07
N GLU A 57 -11.42 3.40 -4.97
CA GLU A 57 -12.11 4.09 -3.88
C GLU A 57 -13.52 4.43 -4.36
N ARG A 58 -14.55 4.03 -3.63
CA ARG A 58 -15.96 4.28 -3.97
C ARG A 58 -16.61 5.10 -2.86
N VAL A 59 -17.51 6.01 -3.24
CA VAL A 59 -18.39 6.67 -2.26
C VAL A 59 -19.49 5.67 -1.90
N VAL A 60 -19.49 5.21 -0.65
CA VAL A 60 -20.57 4.40 -0.08
C VAL A 60 -21.55 5.37 0.56
N LYS A 61 -22.81 5.36 0.12
CA LYS A 61 -23.89 6.16 0.71
C LYS A 61 -24.52 5.42 1.88
#